data_AF-A0A560JBE5-F1
#
_entry.id   AF-A0A560JBE5-F1
#
_cell.length_a   1.000
_cell.length_b   1.000
_cell.length_c   1.000
_cell.angle_alpha   90.00
_cell.angle_beta   90.00
_cell.angle_gamma   90.00
#
_symmetry.space_group_name_H-M   'P 1'
#
loop_
_entity.id
_entity.type
_entity.pdbx_description
1 polymer ?
#
loop_
_entity_poly.entity_id
_entity_poly.type
_entity_poly.pdbx_seq_one_letter_code
_entity_poly.pdbx_strand_id
1 'polypeptide(L)'
;MTELGTTGGKQSILFIGIARGGSSICNQILSVLAQSCNYELRDIETEHFNAGVPVSHISQDIFEGLERSQVYYGPFRSAPESLRKVSLRGIRKVMVVRDPRDCLVSHYYAMKNFHARFQIGKGLDEMEKGAPIDIDIDSHCLSVASEYKETLHGLAAFVYRNADTIVYRYEDIFQNPGAWVLDAIRRLNLTPTEDALKDAMVLANFEATGENEFVHKRQGRPFDHLNKLKASTIEAISRVLDPELGMFGYGIRPLQLATGVAVAQDESLRIEFTALKKAILDLAEQNGFRIGETGELSRENGFRIDEISSLTRRLEALEAKLATAQPGGTDSAQIEE
;
A
#
# COMPACT_ATOMS: atom_id res chain seq x y z
N MET A 1 -6.01 32.90 32.07
CA MET A 1 -4.73 32.26 31.69
C MET A 1 -4.92 30.78 31.90
N THR A 2 -5.25 30.07 30.83
CA THR A 2 -5.44 28.61 30.86
C THR A 2 -4.15 28.02 30.34
N GLU A 3 -3.38 27.40 31.23
CA GLU A 3 -2.12 26.75 30.87
C GLU A 3 -2.40 25.63 29.86
N LEU A 4 -2.02 25.88 28.61
CA LEU A 4 -1.85 24.84 27.61
C LEU A 4 -0.62 24.04 28.02
N GLY A 5 -0.85 22.99 28.81
CA GLY A 5 0.18 22.06 29.26
C GLY A 5 0.92 21.45 28.07
N THR A 6 2.11 21.98 27.79
CA THR A 6 3.14 21.31 27.01
C THR A 6 3.81 20.26 27.89
N THR A 7 3.12 19.17 28.19
CA THR A 7 3.79 17.90 28.51
C THR A 7 4.10 17.25 27.17
N GLY A 8 5.34 17.44 26.69
CA GLY A 8 5.87 16.82 25.46
C GLY A 8 6.05 15.31 25.59
N GLY A 9 5.02 14.60 26.03
CA GLY A 9 4.99 13.14 26.11
C GLY A 9 4.84 12.53 24.72
N LYS A 10 5.59 11.46 24.46
CA LYS A 10 5.48 10.67 23.22
C LYS A 10 4.06 10.07 23.14
N GLN A 11 3.35 10.40 22.07
CA GLN A 11 1.99 9.92 21.77
C GLN A 11 2.02 8.44 21.37
N SER A 12 0.95 7.69 21.65
CA SER A 12 0.80 6.34 21.11
C SER A 12 0.74 6.33 19.59
N ILE A 13 1.09 5.19 19.00
CA ILE A 13 1.04 4.92 17.57
C ILE A 13 0.01 3.83 17.32
N LEU A 14 -0.82 4.02 16.30
CA LEU A 14 -1.76 3.03 15.78
C LEU A 14 -1.37 2.68 14.35
N PHE A 15 -1.01 1.42 14.12
CA PHE A 15 -0.69 0.91 12.79
C PHE A 15 -1.84 0.06 12.24
N ILE A 16 -2.36 0.51 11.11
CA ILE A 16 -3.37 -0.19 10.32
C ILE A 16 -2.74 -0.59 9.00
N GLY A 17 -2.99 -1.81 8.56
CA GLY A 17 -2.64 -2.25 7.23
C GLY A 17 -3.84 -2.94 6.61
N ILE A 18 -3.77 -3.16 5.31
CA ILE A 18 -4.73 -4.03 4.65
C ILE A 18 -4.21 -5.47 4.63
N ALA A 19 -5.10 -6.45 4.83
CA ALA A 19 -4.74 -7.85 4.66
C ALA A 19 -4.12 -8.06 3.26
N ARG A 20 -2.95 -8.72 3.23
CA ARG A 20 -2.13 -8.94 2.02
C ARG A 20 -1.51 -7.68 1.40
N GLY A 21 -1.63 -6.51 2.02
CA GLY A 21 -1.03 -5.25 1.54
C GLY A 21 0.39 -4.95 2.01
N GLY A 22 1.18 -5.97 2.35
CA GLY A 22 2.52 -5.76 2.91
C GLY A 22 2.53 -5.26 4.37
N SER A 23 1.41 -5.36 5.07
CA SER A 23 1.27 -4.90 6.46
C SER A 23 2.24 -5.59 7.42
N SER A 24 2.53 -6.88 7.26
CA SER A 24 3.44 -7.61 8.15
C SER A 24 4.87 -7.06 8.12
N ILE A 25 5.43 -6.81 6.93
CA ILE A 25 6.80 -6.30 6.78
C ILE A 25 6.88 -4.84 7.21
N CYS A 26 5.90 -4.02 6.85
CA CYS A 26 5.84 -2.63 7.32
C CYS A 26 5.71 -2.56 8.84
N ASN A 27 4.87 -3.41 9.44
CA ASN A 27 4.72 -3.52 10.89
C ASN A 27 6.03 -3.94 11.56
N GLN A 28 6.73 -4.92 11.00
CA GLN A 28 8.02 -5.37 11.54
C GLN A 28 9.03 -4.22 11.59
N ILE A 29 9.13 -3.44 10.51
CA ILE A 29 10.04 -2.29 10.43
C ILE A 29 9.64 -1.22 11.46
N LEU A 30 8.37 -0.84 11.52
CA LEU A 30 7.88 0.17 12.47
C LEU A 30 7.99 -0.29 13.92
N SER A 31 7.83 -1.59 14.18
CA SER A 31 7.98 -2.18 15.52
C SER A 31 9.41 -2.07 16.03
N VAL A 32 10.40 -2.37 15.19
CA VAL A 32 11.83 -2.19 15.53
C VAL A 32 12.12 -0.73 15.90
N LEU A 33 11.65 0.20 15.07
CA LEU A 33 11.82 1.63 15.32
C LEU A 33 11.12 2.08 16.62
N ALA A 34 9.87 1.65 16.83
CA ALA A 34 9.09 2.00 18.02
C ALA A 34 9.69 1.41 19.31
N GLN A 35 10.12 0.15 19.30
CA GLN A 35 10.79 -0.48 20.44
C GLN A 35 12.06 0.27 20.85
N SER A 36 12.89 0.67 19.88
CA SER A 36 14.10 1.47 20.17
C SER A 36 13.78 2.86 20.77
N CYS A 37 12.54 3.32 20.60
CA CYS A 37 12.02 4.56 21.17
C CYS A 37 11.29 4.37 22.51
N ASN A 38 11.38 3.17 23.12
CA ASN A 38 10.71 2.74 24.34
C ASN A 38 9.18 2.69 24.24
N TYR A 39 8.63 2.27 23.09
CA TYR A 39 7.20 1.96 23.00
C TYR A 39 6.93 0.51 23.44
N GLU A 40 5.87 0.31 24.22
CA GLU A 40 5.28 -1.02 24.43
C GLU A 40 4.58 -1.45 23.13
N LEU A 41 4.83 -2.68 22.66
CA LEU A 41 4.12 -3.22 21.50
C LEU A 41 2.89 -4.00 21.94
N ARG A 42 1.73 -3.71 21.34
CA ARG A 42 0.46 -4.41 21.58
C ARG A 42 -0.21 -4.80 20.26
N ASP A 43 -0.21 -6.09 19.98
CA ASP A 43 -0.92 -6.67 18.84
C ASP A 43 -2.27 -7.23 19.31
N ILE A 44 -3.22 -6.31 19.50
CA ILE A 44 -4.57 -6.64 20.00
C ILE A 44 -5.25 -7.66 19.07
N GLU A 45 -5.05 -7.56 17.76
CA GLU A 45 -5.65 -8.48 16.78
C GLU A 45 -5.16 -9.92 16.99
N THR A 46 -3.83 -10.10 17.09
CA THR A 46 -3.24 -11.42 17.32
C THR A 46 -3.54 -11.96 18.72
N GLU A 47 -3.54 -11.11 19.75
CA GLU A 47 -3.93 -11.48 21.13
C GLU A 47 -5.34 -12.11 21.14
N HIS A 48 -6.30 -11.49 20.44
CA HIS A 48 -7.68 -11.97 20.37
C HIS A 48 -7.85 -13.21 19.48
N PHE A 49 -7.16 -13.23 18.34
CA PHE A 49 -7.16 -14.40 17.46
C PHE A 49 -6.67 -15.65 18.20
N ASN A 50 -5.59 -15.54 18.98
CA ASN A 50 -5.07 -16.63 19.80
C ASN A 50 -6.02 -17.05 20.93
N ALA A 51 -6.89 -16.15 21.38
CA ALA A 51 -7.95 -16.43 22.35
C ALA A 51 -9.23 -17.00 21.71
N GLY A 52 -9.26 -17.20 20.38
CA GLY A 52 -10.44 -17.69 19.66
C GLY A 52 -11.55 -16.63 19.51
N VAL A 53 -11.23 -15.36 19.70
CA VAL A 53 -12.18 -14.24 19.56
C VAL A 53 -12.02 -13.62 18.16
N PRO A 54 -13.07 -13.65 17.31
CA PRO A 54 -13.04 -12.97 16.01
C PRO A 54 -12.79 -11.46 16.16
N VAL A 55 -12.08 -10.87 15.21
CA VAL A 55 -11.78 -9.42 15.20
C VAL A 55 -13.05 -8.56 15.23
N SER A 56 -14.14 -9.04 14.60
CA SER A 56 -15.46 -8.41 14.61
C SER A 56 -16.11 -8.37 16.00
N HIS A 57 -15.66 -9.20 16.93
CA HIS A 57 -16.18 -9.31 18.31
C HIS A 57 -15.28 -8.65 19.34
N ILE A 58 -14.18 -8.00 18.94
CA ILE A 58 -13.34 -7.23 19.87
C ILE A 58 -14.18 -6.07 20.39
N SER A 59 -14.42 -6.09 21.70
CA SER A 59 -15.27 -5.11 22.38
C SER A 59 -14.64 -3.72 22.38
N GLN A 60 -15.50 -2.69 22.49
CA GLN A 60 -15.08 -1.29 22.40
C GLN A 60 -14.18 -0.86 23.58
N ASP A 61 -14.42 -1.40 24.77
CA ASP A 61 -13.65 -1.17 26.00
C ASP A 61 -12.17 -1.51 25.86
N ILE A 62 -11.83 -2.44 24.98
CA ILE A 62 -10.43 -2.80 24.67
C ILE A 62 -9.69 -1.65 23.98
N PHE A 63 -10.43 -0.81 23.25
CA PHE A 63 -9.93 0.38 22.59
C PHE A 63 -10.12 1.65 23.43
N GLU A 64 -10.65 1.54 24.65
CA GLU A 64 -10.67 2.65 25.60
C GLU A 64 -9.28 2.80 26.22
N GLY A 65 -8.78 4.04 26.29
CA GLY A 65 -7.44 4.29 26.84
C GLY A 65 -6.30 4.03 25.86
N LEU A 66 -6.55 3.97 24.55
CA LEU A 66 -5.46 3.91 23.55
C LEU A 66 -4.57 5.16 23.56
N GLU A 67 -5.03 6.26 24.16
CA GLU A 67 -4.29 7.50 24.34
C GLU A 67 -3.15 7.42 25.37
N ARG A 68 -2.93 6.24 25.99
CA ARG A 68 -1.74 5.98 26.82
C ARG A 68 -0.49 6.50 26.13
N SER A 69 0.43 7.12 26.85
CA SER A 69 1.71 7.53 26.26
C SER A 69 2.56 6.29 25.95
N GLN A 70 3.20 6.26 24.78
CA GLN A 70 4.21 5.27 24.40
C GLN A 70 3.74 3.81 24.23
N VAL A 71 2.58 3.60 23.62
CA VAL A 71 2.18 2.27 23.14
C VAL A 71 2.08 2.27 21.62
N TYR A 72 2.58 1.22 20.99
CA TYR A 72 2.42 0.94 19.58
C TYR A 72 1.36 -0.17 19.45
N TYR A 73 0.21 0.18 18.87
CA TYR A 73 -0.89 -0.73 18.64
C TYR A 73 -0.88 -1.20 17.19
N GLY A 74 -0.79 -2.51 16.98
CA GLY A 74 -0.90 -3.10 15.64
C GLY A 74 -0.10 -4.38 15.42
N PRO A 75 -0.24 -4.97 14.23
CA PRO A 75 -0.99 -4.45 13.10
C PRO A 75 -2.47 -4.83 13.13
N PHE A 76 -3.33 -3.84 12.91
CA PHE A 76 -4.73 -4.12 12.55
C PHE A 76 -4.82 -4.31 11.04
N ARG A 77 -5.34 -5.44 10.57
CA ARG A 77 -5.49 -5.77 9.13
C ARG A 77 -6.84 -5.36 8.54
N SER A 78 -7.68 -4.82 9.41
CA SER A 78 -8.95 -4.17 9.11
C SER A 78 -9.16 -3.04 10.14
N ALA A 79 -10.09 -2.12 9.92
CA ALA A 79 -10.52 -1.19 10.96
C ALA A 79 -11.80 -1.72 11.62
N PRO A 80 -11.71 -2.53 12.71
CA PRO A 80 -12.90 -3.09 13.34
C PRO A 80 -13.87 -1.99 13.75
N GLU A 81 -15.16 -2.31 13.73
CA GLU A 81 -16.20 -1.32 14.03
C GLU A 81 -16.05 -0.69 15.41
N SER A 82 -15.63 -1.46 16.41
CA SER A 82 -15.31 -0.98 17.76
C SER A 82 -14.19 0.06 17.76
N LEU A 83 -13.09 -0.16 17.03
CA LEU A 83 -12.03 0.83 16.86
C LEU A 83 -12.53 2.10 16.14
N ARG A 84 -13.47 1.96 15.21
CA ARG A 84 -14.08 3.09 14.49
C ARG A 84 -14.99 3.97 15.37
N LYS A 85 -15.42 3.46 16.54
CA LYS A 85 -16.34 4.14 17.49
C LYS A 85 -15.61 4.89 18.61
N VAL A 86 -14.33 4.62 18.84
CA VAL A 86 -13.56 5.31 19.89
C VAL A 86 -12.89 6.59 19.39
N SER A 87 -12.64 7.53 20.32
CA SER A 87 -11.84 8.72 20.02
C SER A 87 -10.36 8.34 19.91
N LEU A 88 -9.75 8.62 18.77
CA LEU A 88 -8.32 8.42 18.54
C LEU A 88 -7.53 9.73 18.62
N ARG A 89 -8.07 10.74 19.31
CA ARG A 89 -7.41 12.03 19.50
C ARG A 89 -6.11 11.82 20.29
N GLY A 90 -5.02 12.39 19.79
CA GLY A 90 -3.72 12.29 20.46
C GLY A 90 -2.93 11.02 20.15
N ILE A 91 -3.44 10.15 19.28
CA ILE A 91 -2.74 8.97 18.77
C ILE A 91 -2.24 9.25 17.35
N ARG A 92 -1.00 8.89 17.05
CA ARG A 92 -0.45 8.94 15.69
C ARG A 92 -0.93 7.73 14.92
N LYS A 93 -1.76 7.93 13.89
CA LYS A 93 -2.22 6.83 13.03
C LYS A 93 -1.36 6.74 11.78
N VAL A 94 -0.95 5.53 11.45
CA VAL A 94 -0.30 5.21 10.18
C VAL A 94 -1.04 4.06 9.53
N MET A 95 -1.33 4.21 8.25
CA MET A 95 -2.01 3.23 7.43
C MET A 95 -1.13 2.85 6.24
N VAL A 96 -1.00 1.55 5.98
CA VAL A 96 -0.40 1.05 4.73
C VAL A 96 -1.48 0.38 3.89
N VAL A 97 -1.67 0.91 2.70
CA VAL A 97 -2.56 0.37 1.67
C VAL A 97 -1.74 -0.18 0.52
N ARG A 98 -2.34 -1.08 -0.26
CA ARG A 98 -1.78 -1.66 -1.47
C ARG A 98 -2.91 -1.71 -2.50
N ASP A 99 -2.57 -1.75 -3.78
CA ASP A 99 -3.57 -1.99 -4.83
C ASP A 99 -4.43 -3.22 -4.46
N PRO A 100 -5.75 -3.03 -4.26
CA PRO A 100 -6.65 -4.11 -3.90
C PRO A 100 -6.62 -5.29 -4.86
N ARG A 101 -6.33 -5.06 -6.14
CA ARG A 101 -6.24 -6.12 -7.16
C ARG A 101 -5.05 -7.04 -6.89
N ASP A 102 -3.91 -6.47 -6.50
CA ASP A 102 -2.75 -7.24 -6.05
C ASP A 102 -3.03 -8.01 -4.76
N CYS A 103 -3.77 -7.41 -3.84
CA CYS A 103 -4.14 -8.07 -2.59
C CYS A 103 -5.04 -9.30 -2.84
N LEU A 104 -5.99 -9.22 -3.77
CA LEU A 104 -6.85 -10.33 -4.18
C LEU A 104 -6.02 -11.47 -4.81
N VAL A 105 -5.07 -11.14 -5.68
CA VAL A 105 -4.11 -12.11 -6.24
C VAL A 105 -3.28 -12.75 -5.13
N SER A 106 -2.75 -11.96 -4.20
CA SER A 106 -2.00 -12.49 -3.07
C SER A 106 -2.88 -13.36 -2.16
N HIS A 107 -4.16 -13.06 -2.02
CA HIS A 107 -5.11 -13.85 -1.25
C HIS A 107 -5.35 -15.22 -1.90
N TYR A 108 -5.62 -15.26 -3.21
CA TYR A 108 -5.78 -16.51 -3.97
C TYR A 108 -4.66 -17.50 -3.69
N TYR A 109 -3.42 -17.05 -3.82
CA TYR A 109 -2.27 -17.93 -3.62
C TYR A 109 -2.01 -18.29 -2.16
N ALA A 110 -2.37 -17.41 -1.22
CA ALA A 110 -2.29 -17.77 0.19
C ALA A 110 -3.26 -18.89 0.54
N MET A 111 -4.49 -18.85 0.02
CA MET A 111 -5.47 -19.92 0.20
C MET A 111 -5.03 -21.21 -0.48
N LYS A 112 -4.57 -21.14 -1.73
CA LYS A 112 -4.04 -22.29 -2.48
C LYS A 112 -2.90 -22.99 -1.72
N ASN A 113 -1.96 -22.22 -1.16
CA ASN A 113 -0.84 -22.75 -0.39
C ASN A 113 -1.23 -23.26 1.01
N PHE A 114 -2.25 -22.66 1.65
CA PHE A 114 -2.75 -23.11 2.95
C PHE A 114 -3.33 -24.53 2.81
N HIS A 115 -4.21 -24.77 1.84
CA HIS A 115 -4.77 -26.10 1.58
C HIS A 115 -3.71 -27.15 1.24
N ALA A 116 -2.66 -26.79 0.48
CA ALA A 116 -1.58 -27.71 0.15
C ALA A 116 -0.79 -28.20 1.39
N ARG A 117 -0.67 -27.38 2.44
CA ARG A 117 0.08 -27.74 3.65
C ARG A 117 -0.70 -28.64 4.61
N PHE A 118 -2.02 -28.51 4.68
CA PHE A 118 -2.86 -29.36 5.54
C PHE A 118 -3.17 -30.74 4.95
N GLN A 119 -2.79 -31.02 3.70
CA GLN A 119 -2.78 -32.38 3.16
C GLN A 119 -1.62 -33.24 3.69
N ILE A 120 -0.63 -32.66 4.41
CA ILE A 120 0.60 -33.37 4.83
C ILE A 120 0.73 -33.54 6.37
N GLY A 121 -0.18 -32.99 7.19
CA GLY A 121 -0.06 -33.06 8.66
C GLY A 121 -1.34 -33.53 9.36
N LYS A 122 -1.26 -34.67 10.07
CA LYS A 122 -2.32 -35.15 10.98
C LYS A 122 -2.49 -34.18 12.16
N GLY A 123 -3.69 -33.65 12.35
CA GLY A 123 -4.16 -33.12 13.65
C GLY A 123 -4.55 -31.65 13.67
N LEU A 124 -5.68 -31.28 13.05
CA LEU A 124 -6.56 -30.17 13.44
C LEU A 124 -7.98 -30.53 12.98
N ASP A 125 -8.70 -31.28 13.82
CA ASP A 125 -9.97 -31.93 13.44
C ASP A 125 -11.20 -31.00 13.37
N GLU A 126 -11.07 -29.68 13.60
CA GLU A 126 -12.27 -28.81 13.67
C GLU A 126 -12.17 -27.42 13.00
N MET A 127 -11.08 -27.07 12.32
CA MET A 127 -11.03 -25.85 11.49
C MET A 127 -11.12 -26.21 10.00
N GLU A 128 -12.38 -26.34 9.57
CA GLU A 128 -12.86 -26.33 8.20
C GLU A 128 -12.24 -27.35 7.23
N LYS A 129 -13.07 -28.36 6.90
CA LYS A 129 -13.06 -29.14 5.67
C LYS A 129 -13.25 -28.25 4.43
N GLY A 130 -12.39 -27.27 4.22
CA GLY A 130 -12.35 -26.51 2.98
C GLY A 130 -11.84 -27.44 1.88
N ALA A 131 -12.74 -27.88 1.01
CA ALA A 131 -12.39 -28.56 -0.23
C ALA A 131 -11.29 -27.78 -0.97
N PRO A 132 -10.46 -28.44 -1.81
CA PRO A 132 -9.52 -27.72 -2.66
C PRO A 132 -10.28 -26.60 -3.39
N ILE A 133 -9.75 -25.38 -3.30
CA ILE A 133 -10.18 -24.30 -4.19
C ILE A 133 -9.68 -24.68 -5.59
N ASP A 134 -10.45 -25.53 -6.28
CA ASP A 134 -10.32 -25.81 -7.72
C ASP A 134 -11.05 -24.71 -8.52
N ILE A 135 -10.88 -23.46 -8.07
CA ILE A 135 -11.35 -22.29 -8.78
C ILE A 135 -10.11 -21.61 -9.35
N ASP A 136 -10.20 -21.19 -10.60
CA ASP A 136 -9.14 -20.44 -11.23
C ASP A 136 -8.98 -19.06 -10.57
N ILE A 137 -7.82 -18.43 -10.79
CA ILE A 137 -7.48 -17.16 -10.16
C ILE A 137 -8.47 -16.04 -10.49
N ASP A 138 -9.01 -16.00 -11.71
CA ASP A 138 -9.96 -14.95 -12.11
C ASP A 138 -11.27 -15.13 -11.33
N SER A 139 -11.82 -16.35 -11.34
CA SER A 139 -13.04 -16.69 -10.60
C SER A 139 -12.91 -16.42 -9.10
N HIS A 140 -11.74 -16.75 -8.51
CA HIS A 140 -11.44 -16.45 -7.11
C HIS A 140 -11.45 -14.95 -6.82
N CYS A 141 -10.73 -14.16 -7.62
CA CYS A 141 -10.62 -12.74 -7.36
C CYS A 141 -11.97 -12.03 -7.51
N LEU A 142 -12.81 -12.48 -8.45
CA LEU A 142 -14.17 -11.95 -8.62
C LEU A 142 -15.10 -12.31 -7.45
N SER A 143 -15.02 -13.54 -6.91
CA SER A 143 -15.89 -13.96 -5.81
C SER A 143 -15.59 -13.23 -4.51
N VAL A 144 -14.31 -12.87 -4.27
CA VAL A 144 -13.87 -12.19 -3.04
C VAL A 144 -13.90 -10.65 -3.16
N ALA A 145 -13.99 -10.10 -4.39
CA ALA A 145 -13.97 -8.65 -4.60
C ALA A 145 -15.01 -7.89 -3.78
N SER A 146 -16.24 -8.40 -3.67
CA SER A 146 -17.32 -7.75 -2.90
C SER A 146 -17.03 -7.70 -1.40
N GLU A 147 -16.48 -8.76 -0.82
CA GLU A 147 -16.08 -8.75 0.60
C GLU A 147 -14.90 -7.79 0.83
N TYR A 148 -13.96 -7.78 -0.10
CA TYR A 148 -12.82 -6.87 -0.06
C TYR A 148 -13.26 -5.40 -0.14
N LYS A 149 -14.33 -5.11 -0.89
CA LYS A 149 -14.95 -3.78 -0.96
C LYS A 149 -15.36 -3.28 0.42
N GLU A 150 -16.03 -4.10 1.22
CA GLU A 150 -16.48 -3.71 2.57
C GLU A 150 -15.28 -3.39 3.48
N THR A 151 -14.19 -4.15 3.35
CA THR A 151 -12.94 -3.86 4.07
C THR A 151 -12.37 -2.50 3.67
N LEU A 152 -12.26 -2.24 2.35
CA LEU A 152 -11.77 -0.96 1.84
C LEU A 152 -12.67 0.21 2.25
N HIS A 153 -13.99 0.02 2.22
CA HIS A 153 -14.97 1.00 2.66
C HIS A 153 -14.78 1.33 4.15
N GLY A 154 -14.54 0.32 4.98
CA GLY A 154 -14.23 0.51 6.40
C GLY A 154 -12.96 1.33 6.63
N LEU A 155 -11.90 1.06 5.87
CA LEU A 155 -10.63 1.80 5.91
C LEU A 155 -10.79 3.23 5.38
N ALA A 156 -11.51 3.41 4.28
CA ALA A 156 -11.86 4.70 3.71
C ALA A 156 -12.59 5.58 4.73
N ALA A 157 -13.64 5.04 5.35
CA ALA A 157 -14.38 5.72 6.41
C ALA A 157 -13.52 6.00 7.64
N PHE A 158 -12.55 5.14 7.96
CA PHE A 158 -11.58 5.38 9.03
C PHE A 158 -10.71 6.60 8.73
N VAL A 159 -10.11 6.68 7.54
CA VAL A 159 -9.26 7.80 7.12
C VAL A 159 -10.07 9.09 7.07
N TYR A 160 -11.29 9.05 6.54
CA TYR A 160 -12.17 10.22 6.50
C TYR A 160 -12.45 10.80 7.89
N ARG A 161 -12.73 9.95 8.89
CA ARG A 161 -12.94 10.38 10.28
C ARG A 161 -11.64 10.80 10.99
N ASN A 162 -10.50 10.32 10.53
CA ASN A 162 -9.18 10.54 11.11
C ASN A 162 -8.25 11.13 10.06
N ALA A 163 -8.57 12.35 9.59
CA ALA A 163 -7.85 13.02 8.50
C ALA A 163 -6.35 13.28 8.80
N ASP A 164 -5.93 13.13 10.07
CA ASP A 164 -4.54 13.17 10.53
C ASP A 164 -3.78 11.83 10.33
N THR A 165 -4.45 10.81 9.78
CA THR A 165 -3.84 9.50 9.47
C THR A 165 -2.81 9.64 8.35
N ILE A 166 -1.60 9.14 8.60
CA ILE A 166 -0.55 9.06 7.59
C ILE A 166 -0.84 7.83 6.73
N VAL A 167 -1.11 8.01 5.43
CA VAL A 167 -1.37 6.90 4.51
C VAL A 167 -0.17 6.71 3.59
N TYR A 168 0.35 5.48 3.54
CA TYR A 168 1.39 5.06 2.59
C TYR A 168 0.83 4.01 1.64
N ARG A 169 1.22 4.11 0.37
CA ARG A 169 1.00 3.05 -0.62
C ARG A 169 2.18 2.10 -0.62
N TYR A 170 1.90 0.81 -0.61
CA TYR A 170 2.91 -0.24 -0.61
C TYR A 170 3.85 -0.12 -1.81
N GLU A 171 3.36 0.34 -2.95
CA GLU A 171 4.13 0.54 -4.17
C GLU A 171 5.19 1.64 -4.01
N ASP A 172 4.86 2.72 -3.29
CA ASP A 172 5.81 3.79 -2.98
C ASP A 172 6.88 3.31 -1.98
N ILE A 173 6.46 2.50 -1.00
CA ILE A 173 7.37 1.85 -0.03
C ILE A 173 8.34 0.91 -0.76
N PHE A 174 7.83 0.13 -1.71
CA PHE A 174 8.64 -0.82 -2.47
C PHE A 174 9.65 -0.09 -3.39
N GLN A 175 9.26 1.02 -4.03
CA GLN A 175 10.14 1.77 -4.94
C GLN A 175 11.24 2.54 -4.18
N ASN A 176 10.96 3.05 -2.98
CA ASN A 176 11.95 3.79 -2.20
C ASN A 176 11.84 3.48 -0.69
N PRO A 177 12.25 2.27 -0.27
CA PRO A 177 12.09 1.83 1.12
C PRO A 177 12.85 2.73 2.10
N GLY A 178 14.04 3.19 1.74
CA GLY A 178 14.84 4.06 2.61
C GLY A 178 14.19 5.42 2.85
N ALA A 179 13.67 6.07 1.80
CA ALA A 179 12.96 7.33 1.95
C ALA A 179 11.69 7.17 2.79
N TRP A 180 10.96 6.06 2.62
CA TRP A 180 9.79 5.76 3.44
C TRP A 180 10.14 5.61 4.92
N VAL A 181 11.20 4.86 5.26
CA VAL A 181 11.64 4.69 6.67
C VAL A 181 11.93 6.05 7.31
N LEU A 182 12.67 6.92 6.62
CA LEU A 182 13.00 8.26 7.12
C LEU A 182 11.76 9.15 7.27
N ASP A 183 10.83 9.10 6.32
CA ASP A 183 9.57 9.85 6.41
C ASP A 183 8.69 9.34 7.56
N ALA A 184 8.63 8.02 7.77
CA ALA A 184 7.90 7.42 8.89
C ALA A 184 8.48 7.86 10.25
N ILE A 185 9.80 7.84 10.41
CA ILE A 185 10.47 8.34 11.63
C ILE A 185 10.07 9.80 11.89
N ARG A 186 10.17 10.65 10.87
CA ARG A 186 9.84 12.08 10.97
C ARG A 186 8.36 12.31 11.33
N ARG A 187 7.44 11.67 10.60
CA ARG A 187 5.99 11.89 10.79
C ARG A 187 5.44 11.28 12.08
N LEU A 188 6.03 10.20 12.55
CA LEU A 188 5.70 9.56 13.83
C LEU A 188 6.49 10.15 15.01
N ASN A 189 7.37 11.13 14.76
CA ASN A 189 8.23 11.75 15.76
C ASN A 189 9.04 10.73 16.58
N LEU A 190 9.61 9.75 15.87
CA LEU A 190 10.47 8.73 16.44
C LEU A 190 11.92 9.24 16.51
N THR A 191 12.65 8.77 17.51
CA THR A 191 14.08 9.04 17.71
C THR A 191 14.79 7.70 17.93
N PRO A 192 14.85 6.83 16.90
CA PRO A 192 15.39 5.50 17.05
C PRO A 192 16.90 5.53 17.29
N THR A 193 17.44 4.46 17.85
CA THR A 193 18.89 4.27 17.93
C THR A 193 19.46 4.06 16.51
N GLU A 194 20.77 4.29 16.35
CA GLU A 194 21.45 4.07 15.07
C GLU A 194 21.33 2.61 14.60
N ASP A 195 21.44 1.66 15.53
CA ASP A 195 21.30 0.22 15.24
C ASP A 195 19.89 -0.13 14.78
N ALA A 196 18.85 0.40 15.44
CA ALA A 196 17.47 0.18 15.02
C ALA A 196 17.16 0.79 13.65
N LEU A 197 17.79 1.92 13.30
CA LEU A 197 17.69 2.50 11.96
C LEU A 197 18.36 1.58 10.92
N LYS A 198 19.54 1.04 11.21
CA LYS A 198 20.22 0.07 10.33
C LYS A 198 19.38 -1.18 10.13
N ASP A 199 18.86 -1.76 11.20
CA ASP A 199 18.00 -2.95 11.15
C ASP A 199 16.72 -2.69 10.33
N ALA A 200 16.09 -1.54 10.55
CA ALA A 200 14.93 -1.10 9.76
C ALA A 200 15.26 -0.99 8.26
N MET A 201 16.42 -0.41 7.91
CA MET A 201 16.86 -0.27 6.52
C MET A 201 17.17 -1.62 5.86
N VAL A 202 17.77 -2.56 6.61
CA VAL A 202 18.01 -3.93 6.14
C VAL A 202 16.69 -4.66 5.89
N LEU A 203 15.74 -4.56 6.83
CA LEU A 203 14.41 -5.16 6.69
C LEU A 203 13.61 -4.55 5.53
N ALA A 204 13.78 -3.25 5.28
CA ALA A 204 13.10 -2.54 4.20
C ALA A 204 13.68 -2.88 2.80
N ASN A 205 14.87 -3.49 2.73
CA ASN A 205 15.43 -3.96 1.47
C ASN A 205 14.74 -5.27 1.02
N PHE A 206 13.60 -5.12 0.32
CA PHE A 206 12.76 -6.22 -0.15
C PHE A 206 13.48 -7.22 -1.07
N GLU A 207 14.53 -6.81 -1.77
CA GLU A 207 15.30 -7.68 -2.68
C GLU A 207 16.17 -8.70 -1.94
N ALA A 208 16.57 -8.40 -0.69
CA ALA A 208 17.41 -9.30 0.11
C ALA A 208 16.64 -10.54 0.60
N THR A 209 15.31 -10.55 0.51
CA THR A 209 14.47 -11.71 0.86
C THR A 209 14.19 -12.56 -0.39
N GLY A 210 15.12 -13.46 -0.72
CA GLY A 210 15.01 -14.36 -1.87
C GLY A 210 13.73 -15.21 -1.92
N GLU A 211 13.45 -15.77 -3.11
CA GLU A 211 12.27 -16.60 -3.37
C GLU A 211 12.30 -17.91 -2.59
N ASN A 212 11.18 -18.25 -1.96
CA ASN A 212 10.92 -19.62 -1.56
C ASN A 212 9.42 -19.91 -1.70
N GLU A 213 9.07 -20.72 -2.71
CA GLU A 213 7.69 -21.13 -3.01
C GLU A 213 6.99 -21.84 -1.83
N PHE A 214 7.78 -22.41 -0.91
CA PHE A 214 7.31 -23.10 0.29
C PHE A 214 7.20 -22.20 1.51
N VAL A 215 7.66 -20.94 1.46
CA VAL A 215 7.53 -19.96 2.55
C VAL A 215 6.44 -18.96 2.17
N HIS A 216 5.70 -18.44 3.15
CA HIS A 216 4.67 -17.40 2.93
C HIS A 216 5.21 -16.09 2.30
N LYS A 217 6.51 -16.01 1.99
CA LYS A 217 7.18 -14.87 1.37
C LYS A 217 7.28 -15.10 -0.15
N ARG A 218 6.26 -14.62 -0.87
CA ARG A 218 6.34 -14.42 -2.33
C ARG A 218 7.05 -13.10 -2.62
N GLN A 219 7.49 -12.90 -3.87
CA GLN A 219 8.27 -11.75 -4.35
C GLN A 219 7.76 -10.37 -3.90
N GLY A 220 6.51 -10.25 -3.40
CA GLY A 220 5.97 -9.02 -2.82
C GLY A 220 5.73 -7.92 -3.84
N ARG A 221 6.25 -8.06 -5.06
CA ARG A 221 6.28 -7.05 -6.12
C ARG A 221 4.90 -6.43 -6.36
N PRO A 222 4.83 -5.09 -6.42
CA PRO A 222 3.68 -4.35 -6.96
C PRO A 222 3.24 -4.81 -8.35
N PHE A 223 1.96 -4.59 -8.64
CA PHE A 223 1.32 -4.72 -9.95
C PHE A 223 1.32 -6.15 -10.54
N ASP A 224 1.50 -7.16 -9.69
CA ASP A 224 1.47 -8.58 -10.06
C ASP A 224 0.11 -9.00 -10.66
N HIS A 225 -0.97 -8.30 -10.33
CA HIS A 225 -2.29 -8.54 -10.94
C HIS A 225 -2.33 -8.33 -12.45
N LEU A 226 -1.50 -7.44 -13.00
CA LEU A 226 -1.45 -7.18 -14.45
C LEU A 226 -0.97 -8.41 -15.23
N ASN A 227 -0.08 -9.20 -14.62
CA ASN A 227 0.50 -10.38 -15.24
C ASN A 227 -0.35 -11.65 -15.02
N LYS A 228 -1.25 -11.64 -14.03
CA LYS A 228 -1.90 -12.86 -13.53
C LYS A 228 -3.40 -12.91 -13.78
N LEU A 229 -4.04 -11.78 -13.99
CA LEU A 229 -5.48 -11.69 -14.25
C LEU A 229 -5.74 -11.34 -15.71
N LYS A 230 -6.88 -11.80 -16.24
CA LYS A 230 -7.37 -11.34 -17.54
C LYS A 230 -7.76 -9.88 -17.45
N ALA A 231 -7.61 -9.14 -18.56
CA ALA A 231 -8.04 -7.74 -18.64
C ALA A 231 -9.52 -7.54 -18.26
N SER A 232 -10.41 -8.44 -18.69
CA SER A 232 -11.84 -8.43 -18.33
C SER A 232 -12.08 -8.61 -16.83
N THR A 233 -11.25 -9.43 -16.17
CA THR A 233 -11.30 -9.66 -14.73
C THR A 233 -10.86 -8.42 -13.98
N ILE A 234 -9.75 -7.81 -14.40
CA ILE A 234 -9.25 -6.55 -13.83
C ILE A 234 -10.33 -5.46 -13.94
N GLU A 235 -10.96 -5.31 -15.10
CA GLU A 235 -12.04 -4.34 -15.31
C GLU A 235 -13.23 -4.60 -14.38
N ALA A 236 -13.67 -5.85 -14.26
CA ALA A 236 -14.78 -6.23 -13.40
C ALA A 236 -14.48 -5.96 -11.92
N ILE A 237 -13.29 -6.33 -11.43
CA ILE A 237 -12.85 -6.03 -10.06
C ILE A 237 -12.78 -4.51 -9.86
N SER A 238 -12.13 -3.79 -10.78
CA SER A 238 -12.00 -2.33 -10.69
C SER A 238 -13.37 -1.65 -10.65
N ARG A 239 -14.37 -2.14 -11.38
CA ARG A 239 -15.73 -1.59 -11.32
C ARG A 239 -16.40 -1.83 -9.97
N VAL A 240 -16.19 -3.00 -9.35
CA VAL A 240 -16.73 -3.31 -8.01
C VAL A 240 -16.11 -2.40 -6.94
N LEU A 241 -14.82 -2.08 -7.10
CA LEU A 241 -14.01 -1.36 -6.11
C LEU A 241 -13.79 0.13 -6.43
N ASP A 242 -14.32 0.66 -7.54
CA ASP A 242 -13.95 1.99 -8.08
C ASP A 242 -14.03 3.14 -7.06
N PRO A 243 -15.10 3.27 -6.23
CA PRO A 243 -15.18 4.34 -5.25
C PRO A 243 -14.03 4.32 -4.25
N GLU A 244 -13.69 3.13 -3.74
CA GLU A 244 -12.65 2.94 -2.75
C GLU A 244 -11.24 2.98 -3.37
N LEU A 245 -11.07 2.49 -4.60
CA LEU A 245 -9.81 2.57 -5.34
C LEU A 245 -9.39 4.03 -5.55
N GLY A 246 -10.33 4.89 -5.93
CA GLY A 246 -10.08 6.32 -6.11
C GLY A 246 -9.52 6.98 -4.85
N MET A 247 -10.07 6.65 -3.68
CA MET A 247 -9.67 7.26 -2.40
C MET A 247 -8.21 7.00 -2.02
N PHE A 248 -7.67 5.84 -2.41
CA PHE A 248 -6.29 5.44 -2.13
C PHE A 248 -5.33 5.67 -3.32
N GLY A 249 -5.81 6.31 -4.39
CA GLY A 249 -4.99 6.63 -5.56
C GLY A 249 -4.78 5.45 -6.52
N TYR A 250 -5.69 4.48 -6.53
CA TYR A 250 -5.70 3.30 -7.43
C TYR A 250 -6.86 3.29 -8.44
N GLY A 251 -7.61 4.39 -8.54
CA GLY A 251 -8.77 4.49 -9.43
C GLY A 251 -8.44 4.27 -10.91
N ILE A 252 -9.45 3.96 -11.72
CA ILE A 252 -9.33 3.76 -13.18
C ILE A 252 -8.95 5.08 -13.89
N ARG A 253 -9.12 6.23 -13.21
CA ARG A 253 -8.78 7.56 -13.72
C ARG A 253 -7.42 8.03 -13.17
N PRO A 254 -6.54 8.60 -14.00
CA PRO A 254 -5.29 9.21 -13.52
C PRO A 254 -5.57 10.22 -12.41
N LEU A 255 -4.68 10.21 -11.41
CA LEU A 255 -4.76 10.95 -10.14
C LEU A 255 -5.45 12.32 -10.25
N GLN A 256 -6.64 12.42 -9.65
CA GLN A 256 -7.06 13.65 -8.98
C GLN A 256 -7.41 13.29 -7.54
N LEU A 257 -6.80 14.03 -6.62
CA LEU A 257 -7.04 14.09 -5.16
C LEU A 257 -6.11 13.23 -4.29
N ALA A 258 -4.98 13.83 -3.90
CA ALA A 258 -4.48 13.76 -2.51
C ALA A 258 -3.51 14.93 -2.18
N THR A 259 -3.79 16.14 -2.66
CA THR A 259 -3.41 17.38 -1.97
C THR A 259 -4.59 18.33 -2.13
N GLY A 260 -5.03 19.01 -1.07
CA GLY A 260 -6.19 19.90 -1.08
C GLY A 260 -5.99 21.19 -1.88
N VAL A 261 -5.31 21.12 -3.02
CA VAL A 261 -5.08 22.22 -3.95
C VAL A 261 -5.77 21.80 -5.24
N ALA A 262 -6.65 22.64 -5.77
CA ALA A 262 -7.13 22.50 -7.14
C ALA A 262 -5.92 22.66 -8.06
N VAL A 263 -5.31 21.54 -8.43
CA VAL A 263 -4.20 21.53 -9.38
C VAL A 263 -4.82 21.81 -10.75
N ALA A 264 -4.47 22.95 -11.35
CA ALA A 264 -4.91 23.30 -12.70
C ALA A 264 -4.64 22.12 -13.66
N GLN A 265 -5.49 21.92 -14.67
CA GLN A 265 -5.35 20.79 -15.62
C GLN A 265 -3.93 20.65 -16.17
N ASP A 266 -3.24 21.76 -16.43
CA ASP A 266 -1.86 21.78 -16.90
C ASP A 266 -0.85 21.21 -15.89
N GLU A 267 -1.07 21.45 -14.60
CA GLU A 267 -0.18 20.98 -13.55
C GLU A 267 -0.42 19.48 -13.25
N SER A 268 -1.65 18.99 -13.43
CA SER A 268 -1.96 17.56 -13.40
C SER A 268 -1.30 16.81 -14.57
N LEU A 269 -1.32 17.40 -15.78
CA LEU A 269 -0.64 16.86 -16.96
C LEU A 269 0.89 16.87 -16.78
N ARG A 270 1.46 17.89 -16.13
CA ARG A 270 2.90 17.95 -15.80
C ARG A 270 3.33 16.90 -14.78
N ILE A 271 2.50 16.61 -13.79
CA ILE A 271 2.75 15.54 -12.81
C ILE A 271 2.70 14.17 -13.50
N GLU A 272 1.69 13.92 -14.34
CA GLU A 272 1.59 12.67 -15.13
C GLU A 272 2.78 12.51 -16.08
N PHE A 273 3.17 13.58 -16.76
CA PHE A 273 4.34 13.62 -17.63
C PHE A 273 5.64 13.26 -16.88
N THR A 274 5.85 13.86 -15.70
CA THR A 274 7.03 13.60 -14.86
C THR A 274 7.06 12.15 -14.36
N ALA A 275 5.91 11.61 -13.97
CA ALA A 275 5.79 10.23 -13.51
C ALA A 275 6.08 9.22 -14.64
N LEU A 276 5.55 9.44 -15.85
CA LEU A 276 5.80 8.58 -17.00
C LEU A 276 7.27 8.64 -17.44
N LYS A 277 7.88 9.83 -17.46
CA LYS A 277 9.30 9.99 -17.77
C LYS A 277 10.17 9.21 -16.80
N LYS A 278 9.86 9.27 -15.49
CA LYS A 278 10.57 8.49 -14.48
C LYS A 278 10.38 6.97 -14.69
N ALA A 279 9.15 6.52 -14.93
CA ALA A 279 8.87 5.11 -15.18
C ALA A 279 9.62 4.55 -16.40
N ILE A 280 9.72 5.32 -17.49
CA ILE A 280 10.51 4.95 -18.68
C ILE A 280 11.99 4.83 -18.33
N LEU A 281 12.54 5.76 -17.55
CA LEU A 281 13.95 5.72 -17.13
C LEU A 281 14.23 4.53 -16.21
N ASP A 282 13.36 4.27 -15.23
CA ASP A 282 13.49 3.14 -14.31
C ASP A 282 13.42 1.80 -15.08
N LEU A 283 12.51 1.67 -16.05
CA LEU A 283 12.42 0.47 -16.89
C LEU A 283 13.62 0.31 -17.82
N ALA A 284 14.15 1.42 -18.37
CA ALA A 284 15.34 1.40 -19.20
C ALA A 284 16.60 1.00 -18.39
N GLU A 285 16.70 1.47 -17.15
CA GLU A 285 17.77 1.12 -16.22
C GLU A 285 17.67 -0.34 -15.77
N GLN A 286 16.47 -0.83 -15.44
CA GLN A 286 16.21 -2.25 -15.13
C GLN A 286 16.50 -3.17 -16.32
N ASN A 287 16.34 -2.65 -17.54
CA ASN A 287 16.75 -3.34 -18.76
C ASN A 287 18.25 -3.20 -19.06
N GLY A 288 19.03 -2.59 -18.16
CA GLY A 288 20.47 -2.31 -18.33
C GLY A 288 20.79 -1.52 -19.60
N PHE A 289 19.84 -0.75 -20.12
CA PHE A 289 19.89 -0.08 -21.43
C PHE A 289 20.18 -1.01 -22.62
N ARG A 290 19.93 -2.32 -22.48
CA ARG A 290 20.30 -3.32 -23.48
C ARG A 290 19.22 -3.45 -24.54
N ILE A 291 19.43 -2.77 -25.68
CA ILE A 291 18.55 -2.86 -26.85
C ILE A 291 19.21 -3.84 -27.84
N GLY A 292 18.65 -5.05 -27.99
CA GLY A 292 19.03 -5.98 -29.07
C GLY A 292 19.70 -7.33 -28.68
N GLU A 293 19.49 -7.87 -27.48
CA GLU A 293 19.99 -9.22 -27.12
C GLU A 293 19.08 -10.37 -27.63
N THR A 294 19.66 -11.55 -27.89
CA THR A 294 18.96 -12.77 -28.40
C THR A 294 18.91 -13.89 -27.35
N GLY A 295 17.81 -14.68 -27.33
CA GLY A 295 17.61 -15.82 -26.41
C GLY A 295 16.43 -15.63 -25.45
N GLU A 296 16.40 -16.31 -24.30
CA GLU A 296 15.34 -16.10 -23.29
C GLU A 296 15.34 -14.68 -22.72
N LEU A 297 16.52 -14.07 -22.59
CA LEU A 297 16.69 -12.64 -22.29
C LEU A 297 16.05 -11.73 -23.36
N SER A 298 15.91 -12.20 -24.61
CA SER A 298 15.23 -11.45 -25.68
C SER A 298 13.73 -11.36 -25.46
N ARG A 299 13.11 -12.35 -24.79
CA ARG A 299 11.68 -12.29 -24.43
C ARG A 299 11.45 -11.28 -23.32
N GLU A 300 12.23 -11.34 -22.24
CA GLU A 300 12.10 -10.39 -21.11
C GLU A 300 12.47 -8.97 -21.53
N ASN A 301 13.56 -8.79 -22.27
CA ASN A 301 13.93 -7.49 -22.85
C ASN A 301 12.89 -7.04 -23.89
N GLY A 302 12.29 -7.96 -24.66
CA GLY A 302 11.24 -7.65 -25.62
C GLY A 302 9.99 -7.06 -24.96
N PHE A 303 9.51 -7.67 -23.88
CA PHE A 303 8.40 -7.12 -23.09
C PHE A 303 8.72 -5.75 -22.50
N ARG A 304 9.94 -5.56 -21.96
CA ARG A 304 10.37 -4.26 -21.44
C ARG A 304 10.49 -3.21 -22.53
N ILE A 305 10.96 -3.57 -23.72
CA ILE A 305 11.03 -2.67 -24.88
C ILE A 305 9.64 -2.29 -25.36
N ASP A 306 8.68 -3.23 -25.39
CA ASP A 306 7.30 -2.96 -25.76
C ASP A 306 6.61 -2.04 -24.73
N GLU A 307 6.88 -2.26 -23.44
CA GLU A 307 6.39 -1.43 -22.34
C GLU A 307 7.00 -0.02 -22.38
N ILE A 308 8.31 0.10 -22.54
CA ILE A 308 9.02 1.38 -22.75
C ILE A 308 8.43 2.09 -23.97
N SER A 309 8.19 1.39 -25.07
CA SER A 309 7.62 1.97 -26.30
C SER A 309 6.17 2.42 -26.12
N SER A 310 5.37 1.68 -25.35
CA SER A 310 4.00 2.06 -25.00
C SER A 310 3.97 3.31 -24.12
N LEU A 311 4.80 3.35 -23.07
CA LEU A 311 4.92 4.49 -22.17
C LEU A 311 5.50 5.72 -22.90
N THR A 312 6.46 5.53 -23.80
CA THR A 312 7.03 6.61 -24.62
C THR A 312 5.97 7.23 -25.52
N ARG A 313 5.15 6.43 -26.21
CA ARG A 313 4.02 6.96 -27.01
C ARG A 313 3.01 7.74 -26.17
N ARG A 314 2.75 7.28 -24.94
CA ARG A 314 1.88 8.00 -24.00
C ARG A 314 2.52 9.31 -23.52
N LEU A 315 3.83 9.31 -23.29
CA LEU A 315 4.61 10.50 -22.94
C LEU A 315 4.55 11.53 -24.08
N GLU A 316 4.81 11.12 -25.32
CA GLU A 316 4.73 11.96 -26.52
C GLU A 316 3.32 12.57 -26.70
N ALA A 317 2.27 11.77 -26.47
CA ALA A 317 0.89 12.26 -26.52
C ALA A 317 0.58 13.30 -25.43
N LEU A 318 1.21 13.20 -24.26
CA LEU A 318 1.09 14.19 -23.19
C LEU A 318 1.91 15.45 -23.48
N GLU A 319 3.10 15.33 -24.07
CA GLU A 319 3.89 16.48 -24.56
C GLU A 319 3.10 17.29 -25.58
N ALA A 320 2.46 16.62 -26.54
CA ALA A 320 1.61 17.28 -27.52
C ALA A 320 0.45 18.06 -26.87
N LYS A 321 -0.20 17.46 -25.86
CA LYS A 321 -1.28 18.13 -25.11
C LYS A 321 -0.77 19.34 -24.32
N LEU A 322 0.38 19.22 -23.66
CA LEU A 322 1.01 20.33 -22.92
C LEU A 322 1.47 21.46 -23.86
N ALA A 323 1.93 21.14 -25.06
CA ALA A 323 2.29 22.13 -26.08
C ALA A 323 1.07 22.91 -26.58
N THR A 324 -0.08 22.25 -26.75
CA THR A 324 -1.34 22.91 -27.15
C THR A 324 -2.03 23.68 -26.03
N ALA A 325 -1.70 23.38 -24.77
CA ALA A 325 -2.30 24.03 -23.59
C ALA A 325 -1.62 25.35 -23.22
N GLN A 326 -0.44 25.67 -23.78
CA GLN A 326 0.13 27.00 -23.61
C GLN A 326 -0.72 28.04 -24.36
N PRO A 327 -1.34 29.02 -23.66
CA PRO A 327 -2.10 30.06 -24.32
C PRO A 327 -1.17 30.84 -25.23
N GLY A 328 -1.63 31.07 -26.47
CA GLY A 328 -0.92 31.82 -27.49
C GLY A 328 -0.27 33.06 -26.90
N GLY A 329 0.98 33.29 -27.33
CA GLY A 329 1.83 34.36 -26.86
C GLY A 329 1.05 35.67 -26.69
N THR A 330 1.27 36.31 -25.56
CA THR A 330 1.08 37.75 -25.43
C THR A 330 1.72 38.41 -26.64
N ASP A 331 0.87 38.91 -27.51
CA ASP A 331 1.20 39.77 -28.63
C ASP A 331 1.78 41.06 -28.02
N SER A 332 3.09 41.06 -27.76
CA SER A 332 3.86 42.25 -27.45
C SER A 332 4.10 43.00 -28.76
N ALA A 333 3.02 43.56 -29.30
CA ALA A 333 3.03 44.55 -30.37
C ALA A 333 2.35 45.82 -29.85
N GLN A 334 3.11 46.92 -29.92
CA GLN A 334 2.69 48.31 -29.77
C GLN A 334 2.51 48.85 -28.34
N ILE A 335 3.65 49.15 -27.71
CA ILE A 335 3.85 50.45 -27.07
C ILE A 335 5.06 51.09 -27.76
N GLU A 336 4.79 51.85 -28.83
CA GLU A 336 5.67 52.91 -29.32
C GLU A 336 4.84 54.21 -29.38
N GLU A 337 5.42 55.24 -28.76
CA GLU A 337 5.05 56.66 -28.63
C GLU A 337 3.83 57.07 -27.77
#